data_AF-A0A0F9E6K0-F1
#
_entry.id   AF-A0A0F9E6K0-F1
#
_cell.length_a   1.000
_cell.length_b   1.000
_cell.length_c   1.000
_cell.angle_alpha   90.00
_cell.angle_beta   90.00
_cell.angle_gamma   90.00
#
_symmetry.space_group_name_H-M   'P 1'
#
loop_
_entity.id
_entity.type
_entity.pdbx_description
1 polymer ?
#
loop_
_entity_poly.entity_id
_entity_poly.type
_entity_poly.pdbx_seq_one_letter_code
_entity_poly.pdbx_strand_id
1 'polypeptide(L)'
;GFSEEVTARLERELKVIGKLGFPNYFLIVCQAVRFAREHELLVSIRGGGHNVAGLALCDDGLLIDLSPMKGVHVDTQRRIVRAQPGATLGDLDHETQAFGLAVSAGIVTTTGIAGLTLGGGFGWITPKYGLTVDNLLSADVVTAEGELVKASPNDNPDLFWGIRGGGGNFGIVTSFEYQAHPVGPTVYSGVIAHPMEKAREVLSLVRDILVDAPEELTVIPALRIAPPSPLLPQEIHGKPVILVTDKPEVFNHPVIDGLACSWKLATLEEALELIEGLYGRYVGSGAWALARLRCACG
;
A
#
# COMPACT_ATOMS: atom_id res chain seq x y z
N GLY A 1 4.23 -22.00 30.33
CA GLY A 1 3.59 -20.77 30.84
C GLY A 1 4.60 -20.01 31.67
N PHE A 2 4.78 -18.73 31.39
CA PHE A 2 5.69 -17.82 32.11
C PHE A 2 5.33 -17.75 33.60
N SER A 3 6.30 -17.44 34.46
CA SER A 3 5.95 -17.09 35.85
C SER A 3 5.14 -15.79 35.86
N GLU A 4 4.13 -15.71 36.72
CA GLU A 4 3.27 -14.52 36.84
C GLU A 4 4.08 -13.25 37.11
N GLU A 5 5.21 -13.37 37.82
CA GLU A 5 6.11 -12.28 38.16
C GLU A 5 6.81 -11.67 36.94
N VAL A 6 7.22 -12.52 35.99
CA VAL A 6 7.89 -12.14 34.74
C VAL A 6 6.90 -11.39 33.83
N THR A 7 5.68 -11.90 33.68
CA THR A 7 4.61 -11.24 32.92
C THR A 7 4.23 -9.89 33.54
N ALA A 8 4.05 -9.84 34.86
CA ALA A 8 3.64 -8.63 35.56
C ALA A 8 4.69 -7.50 35.50
N ARG A 9 5.98 -7.85 35.46
CA ARG A 9 7.06 -6.86 35.27
C ARG A 9 7.02 -6.28 33.86
N LEU A 10 6.90 -7.12 32.83
CA LEU A 10 6.83 -6.70 31.44
C LEU A 10 5.64 -5.75 31.21
N GLU A 11 4.44 -6.14 31.67
CA GLU A 11 3.24 -5.31 31.55
C GLU A 11 3.40 -3.94 32.22
N ARG A 12 4.06 -3.88 33.37
CA ARG A 12 4.29 -2.64 34.12
C ARG A 12 5.22 -1.70 33.35
N GLU A 13 6.34 -2.20 32.85
CA GLU A 13 7.31 -1.42 32.07
C GLU A 13 6.70 -0.93 30.74
N LEU A 14 6.00 -1.82 30.02
CA LEU A 14 5.31 -1.50 28.77
C LEU A 14 4.19 -0.46 28.97
N LYS A 15 3.45 -0.50 30.08
CA LYS A 15 2.39 0.47 30.39
C LYS A 15 2.93 1.88 30.64
N VAL A 16 4.14 2.00 31.18
CA VAL A 16 4.80 3.30 31.38
C VAL A 16 5.31 3.86 30.06
N ILE A 17 5.97 3.03 29.26
CA ILE A 17 6.55 3.45 27.96
C ILE A 17 5.46 3.70 26.92
N GLY A 18 4.33 2.99 26.99
CA GLY A 18 3.18 3.20 26.10
C GLY A 18 2.54 4.59 26.21
N LYS A 19 2.83 5.32 27.29
CA LYS A 19 2.42 6.72 27.47
C LYS A 19 3.35 7.73 26.77
N LEU A 20 4.54 7.32 26.33
CA LEU A 20 5.53 8.22 25.75
C LEU A 20 5.20 8.67 24.32
N GLY A 21 4.17 8.05 23.70
CA GLY A 21 3.66 8.45 22.39
C GLY A 21 4.69 8.32 21.26
N PHE A 22 4.29 8.73 20.06
CA PHE A 22 5.20 8.87 18.94
C PHE A 22 6.09 10.10 19.17
N PRO A 23 7.42 10.03 18.96
CA PRO A 23 8.18 8.96 18.31
C PRO A 23 8.84 7.93 19.24
N ASN A 24 8.55 7.91 20.54
CA ASN A 24 9.30 7.15 21.55
C ASN A 24 8.91 5.66 21.68
N TYR A 25 7.95 5.18 20.89
CA TYR A 25 7.47 3.78 20.94
C TYR A 25 8.56 2.72 20.68
N PHE A 26 9.69 3.08 20.06
CA PHE A 26 10.79 2.13 19.84
C PHE A 26 11.37 1.58 21.14
N LEU A 27 11.27 2.31 22.26
CA LEU A 27 11.77 1.86 23.56
C LEU A 27 11.04 0.60 24.06
N ILE A 28 9.74 0.46 23.78
CA ILE A 28 8.97 -0.76 24.05
C ILE A 28 9.57 -1.93 23.29
N VAL A 29 9.87 -1.72 22.02
CA VAL A 29 10.38 -2.76 21.12
C VAL A 29 11.77 -3.21 21.57
N CYS A 30 12.67 -2.29 21.92
CA CYS A 30 13.98 -2.61 22.47
C CYS A 30 13.87 -3.49 23.73
N GLN A 31 12.97 -3.15 24.66
CA GLN A 31 12.79 -3.94 25.88
C GLN A 31 12.17 -5.31 25.60
N ALA A 32 11.17 -5.39 24.72
CA ALA A 32 10.56 -6.66 24.32
C ALA A 32 11.57 -7.61 23.67
N VAL A 33 12.47 -7.11 22.82
CA VAL A 33 13.53 -7.90 22.20
C VAL A 33 14.54 -8.40 23.24
N ARG A 34 15.00 -7.52 24.15
CA ARG A 34 15.94 -7.93 25.22
C ARG A 34 15.33 -8.98 26.13
N PHE A 35 14.07 -8.80 26.50
CA PHE A 35 13.31 -9.75 27.29
C PHE A 35 13.18 -11.11 26.58
N ALA A 36 12.79 -11.11 25.31
CA ALA A 36 12.70 -12.34 24.53
C ALA A 36 14.04 -13.07 24.46
N ARG A 37 15.13 -12.33 24.31
CA ARG A 37 16.49 -12.88 24.29
C ARG A 37 16.90 -13.45 25.65
N GLU A 38 16.67 -12.71 26.73
CA GLU A 38 16.99 -13.13 28.11
C GLU A 38 16.27 -14.44 28.49
N HIS A 39 15.07 -14.64 27.96
CA HIS A 39 14.22 -15.79 28.26
C HIS A 39 14.15 -16.83 27.13
N GLU A 40 15.01 -16.73 26.10
CA GLU A 40 15.08 -17.66 24.96
C GLU A 40 13.73 -17.92 24.27
N LEU A 41 12.93 -16.86 24.09
CA LEU A 41 11.59 -16.96 23.53
C LEU A 41 11.61 -16.88 22.01
N LEU A 42 10.82 -17.75 21.38
CA LEU A 42 10.46 -17.58 19.97
C LEU A 42 9.72 -16.25 19.82
N VAL A 43 10.21 -15.39 18.94
CA VAL A 43 9.60 -14.08 18.66
C VAL A 43 8.77 -14.15 17.38
N SER A 44 7.55 -13.66 17.45
CA SER A 44 6.76 -13.29 16.28
C SER A 44 6.47 -11.79 16.28
N ILE A 45 6.41 -11.20 15.09
CA ILE A 45 6.24 -9.76 14.91
C ILE A 45 5.01 -9.53 14.04
N ARG A 46 4.13 -8.63 14.50
CA ARG A 46 2.90 -8.29 13.77
C ARG A 46 2.83 -6.79 13.50
N GLY A 47 2.81 -6.42 12.22
CA GLY A 47 2.33 -5.11 11.74
C GLY A 47 0.82 -5.15 11.49
N GLY A 48 0.40 -5.07 10.22
CA GLY A 48 -1.02 -5.16 9.83
C GLY A 48 -1.61 -6.57 9.74
N GLY A 49 -0.83 -7.63 9.97
CA GLY A 49 -1.33 -9.01 10.02
C GLY A 49 -1.78 -9.64 8.68
N HIS A 50 -1.29 -9.13 7.55
CA HIS A 50 -1.66 -9.57 6.19
C HIS A 50 -0.76 -10.67 5.60
N ASN A 51 0.16 -11.25 6.38
CA ASN A 51 1.03 -12.31 5.87
C ASN A 51 0.20 -13.57 5.56
N VAL A 52 0.14 -13.95 4.28
CA VAL A 52 -0.67 -15.08 3.79
C VAL A 52 -0.22 -16.42 4.37
N ALA A 53 1.06 -16.55 4.74
CA ALA A 53 1.62 -17.75 5.35
C ALA A 53 1.40 -17.83 6.88
N GLY A 54 0.71 -16.84 7.48
CA GLY A 54 0.36 -16.86 8.90
C GLY A 54 1.53 -16.65 9.87
N LEU A 55 2.70 -16.24 9.37
CA LEU A 55 3.95 -16.12 10.15
C LEU A 55 3.93 -15.05 11.25
N ALA A 56 2.85 -14.25 11.31
CA ALA A 56 2.66 -13.22 12.32
C ALA A 56 2.19 -13.76 13.68
N LEU A 57 2.04 -15.08 13.82
CA LEU A 57 1.73 -15.76 15.08
C LEU A 57 2.68 -16.93 15.30
N CYS A 58 2.98 -17.23 16.55
CA CYS A 58 3.74 -18.41 16.96
C CYS A 58 3.11 -19.02 18.21
N ASP A 59 3.14 -20.34 18.32
CA ASP A 59 2.77 -21.05 19.53
C ASP A 59 3.88 -20.87 20.59
N ASP A 60 3.47 -20.73 21.85
CA ASP A 60 4.36 -20.66 23.02
C ASP A 60 5.51 -19.62 22.94
N GLY A 61 5.32 -18.55 22.15
CA GLY A 61 6.30 -17.49 21.96
C GLY A 61 5.82 -16.10 22.41
N LEU A 62 6.66 -15.10 22.17
CA LEU A 62 6.35 -13.69 22.39
C LEU A 62 5.90 -13.03 21.09
N LEU A 63 4.65 -12.58 21.05
CA LEU A 63 4.16 -11.71 19.98
C LEU A 63 4.47 -10.25 20.30
N ILE A 64 5.30 -9.62 19.46
CA ILE A 64 5.51 -8.18 19.46
C ILE A 64 4.52 -7.57 18.47
N ASP A 65 3.38 -7.12 18.99
CA ASP A 65 2.30 -6.49 18.21
C ASP A 65 2.55 -4.98 18.05
N LEU A 66 2.89 -4.58 16.83
CA LEU A 66 3.16 -3.20 16.43
C LEU A 66 1.91 -2.48 15.93
N SER A 67 0.76 -3.16 15.80
CA SER A 67 -0.49 -2.57 15.27
C SER A 67 -0.99 -1.31 15.99
N PRO A 68 -0.65 -1.03 17.27
CA PRO A 68 -0.97 0.26 17.90
C PRO A 68 -0.09 1.43 17.42
N MET A 69 1.07 1.16 16.81
CA MET A 69 2.02 2.17 16.33
C MET A 69 1.60 2.66 14.93
N LYS A 70 0.59 3.53 14.85
CA LYS A 70 -0.03 3.97 13.58
C LYS A 70 0.29 5.39 13.13
N GLY A 71 1.16 6.10 13.85
CA GLY A 71 1.51 7.49 13.51
C GLY A 71 2.09 7.62 12.10
N VAL A 72 1.58 8.58 11.34
CA VAL A 72 2.09 9.00 10.03
C VAL A 72 2.24 10.52 10.07
N HIS A 73 3.40 11.01 9.63
CA HIS A 73 3.72 12.44 9.59
C HIS A 73 4.23 12.83 8.21
N VAL A 74 3.70 13.93 7.67
CA VAL A 74 4.01 14.41 6.32
C VAL A 74 4.76 15.74 6.40
N ASP A 75 6.01 15.75 5.95
CA ASP A 75 6.75 16.97 5.65
C ASP A 75 6.44 17.38 4.21
N THR A 76 5.58 18.39 4.03
CA THR A 76 5.13 18.84 2.72
C THR A 76 6.19 19.61 1.94
N GLN A 77 7.15 20.24 2.63
CA GLN A 77 8.22 21.00 1.98
C GLN A 77 9.24 20.05 1.34
N ARG A 78 9.63 19.02 2.08
CA ARG A 78 10.59 18.01 1.62
C ARG A 78 9.93 16.85 0.89
N ARG A 79 8.59 16.73 0.99
CA ARG A 79 7.78 15.60 0.51
C ARG A 79 8.27 14.28 1.10
N ILE A 80 8.52 14.28 2.40
CA ILE A 80 8.95 13.10 3.15
C ILE A 80 7.82 12.66 4.06
N VAL A 81 7.54 11.37 4.06
CA VAL A 81 6.51 10.77 4.91
C VAL A 81 7.18 9.83 5.89
N ARG A 82 7.03 10.12 7.18
CA ARG A 82 7.50 9.24 8.26
C ARG A 82 6.32 8.44 8.78
N ALA A 83 6.41 7.11 8.73
CA ALA A 83 5.34 6.21 9.14
C ALA A 83 5.82 5.19 10.16
N GLN A 84 4.98 4.92 11.15
CA GLN A 84 5.18 3.85 12.11
C GLN A 84 4.80 2.47 11.53
N PRO A 85 5.37 1.36 12.02
CA PRO A 85 5.23 0.03 11.44
C PRO A 85 3.82 -0.59 11.55
N GLY A 86 2.99 -0.10 12.46
CA GLY A 86 1.61 -0.53 12.64
C GLY A 86 0.62 0.17 11.72
N ALA A 87 1.05 1.23 11.02
CA ALA A 87 0.19 1.94 10.08
C ALA A 87 -0.24 1.02 8.93
N THR A 88 -1.48 1.19 8.50
CA THR A 88 -2.03 0.55 7.30
C THR A 88 -1.83 1.45 6.09
N LEU A 89 -2.04 0.91 4.89
CA LEU A 89 -2.00 1.73 3.67
C LEU A 89 -3.06 2.83 3.70
N GLY A 90 -4.23 2.56 4.29
CA GLY A 90 -5.26 3.58 4.50
C GLY A 90 -4.83 4.72 5.40
N ASP A 91 -4.10 4.43 6.47
CA ASP A 91 -3.55 5.47 7.35
C ASP A 91 -2.54 6.34 6.59
N LEU A 92 -1.68 5.70 5.78
CA LEU A 92 -0.67 6.38 4.95
C LEU A 92 -1.31 7.26 3.87
N ASP A 93 -2.28 6.71 3.13
CA ASP A 93 -2.97 7.42 2.05
C ASP A 93 -3.81 8.58 2.62
N HIS A 94 -4.50 8.38 3.76
CA HIS A 94 -5.30 9.42 4.41
C HIS A 94 -4.48 10.68 4.73
N GLU A 95 -3.32 10.50 5.38
CA GLU A 95 -2.47 11.61 5.78
C GLU A 95 -1.76 12.26 4.59
N THR A 96 -1.32 11.48 3.60
CA THR A 96 -0.59 12.01 2.44
C THR A 96 -1.51 12.74 1.45
N GLN A 97 -2.71 12.21 1.23
CA GLN A 97 -3.69 12.80 0.30
C GLN A 97 -4.26 14.13 0.78
N ALA A 98 -4.25 14.41 2.09
CA ALA A 98 -4.56 15.73 2.62
C ALA A 98 -3.68 16.86 2.01
N PHE A 99 -2.53 16.50 1.45
CA PHE A 99 -1.58 17.40 0.80
C PHE A 99 -1.38 17.13 -0.70
N GLY A 100 -2.23 16.31 -1.32
CA GLY A 100 -2.08 15.90 -2.73
C GLY A 100 -0.82 15.08 -3.00
N LEU A 101 -0.31 14.38 -1.99
CA LEU A 101 0.86 13.51 -2.06
C LEU A 101 0.46 12.04 -1.90
N ALA A 102 1.28 11.14 -2.41
CA ALA A 102 1.17 9.70 -2.16
C ALA A 102 2.56 9.06 -2.06
N VAL A 103 2.65 7.95 -1.34
CA VAL A 103 3.80 7.05 -1.37
C VAL A 103 3.40 5.82 -2.17
N SER A 104 4.29 5.33 -3.05
CA SER A 104 4.03 4.08 -3.78
C SER A 104 3.86 2.92 -2.80
N ALA A 105 2.68 2.31 -2.78
CA ALA A 105 2.29 1.28 -1.82
C ALA A 105 1.42 0.20 -2.47
N GLY A 106 0.86 -0.68 -1.64
CA GLY A 106 -0.07 -1.72 -2.07
C GLY A 106 -1.47 -1.22 -2.45
N ILE A 107 -2.33 -2.18 -2.79
CA ILE A 107 -3.69 -1.91 -3.32
C ILE A 107 -4.76 -1.97 -2.22
N VAL A 108 -4.53 -2.74 -1.15
CA VAL A 108 -5.56 -3.02 -0.13
C VAL A 108 -5.32 -2.15 1.10
N THR A 109 -6.28 -1.27 1.38
CA THR A 109 -6.23 -0.26 2.46
C THR A 109 -5.86 -0.83 3.83
N THR A 110 -6.29 -2.05 4.15
CA THR A 110 -6.02 -2.68 5.46
C THR A 110 -4.66 -3.36 5.56
N THR A 111 -3.89 -3.44 4.47
CA THR A 111 -2.55 -4.02 4.50
C THR A 111 -1.63 -3.15 5.35
N GLY A 112 -0.81 -3.78 6.21
CA GLY A 112 0.16 -3.06 7.04
C GLY A 112 1.41 -2.65 6.27
N ILE A 113 1.89 -1.44 6.51
CA ILE A 113 3.02 -0.86 5.78
C ILE A 113 4.33 -1.62 6.00
N ALA A 114 4.58 -2.12 7.21
CA ALA A 114 5.85 -2.74 7.56
C ALA A 114 6.13 -4.00 6.74
N GLY A 115 5.22 -4.99 6.77
CA GLY A 115 5.40 -6.23 6.02
C GLY A 115 5.44 -6.01 4.51
N LEU A 116 4.63 -5.08 4.00
CA LEU A 116 4.61 -4.73 2.59
C LEU A 116 5.94 -4.12 2.13
N THR A 117 6.45 -3.14 2.88
CA THR A 117 7.72 -2.47 2.57
C THR A 117 8.87 -3.45 2.66
N LEU A 118 8.96 -4.23 3.74
CA LEU A 118 10.08 -5.15 3.93
C LEU A 118 10.13 -6.27 2.86
N GLY A 119 9.01 -6.56 2.20
CA GLY A 119 8.92 -7.47 1.07
C GLY A 119 9.05 -6.83 -0.32
N GLY A 120 9.19 -5.50 -0.41
CA GLY A 120 9.24 -4.75 -1.67
C GLY A 120 8.07 -3.78 -1.83
N GLY A 121 6.86 -4.32 -1.98
CA GLY A 121 5.62 -3.55 -2.08
C GLY A 121 5.35 -2.98 -3.48
N PHE A 122 4.18 -3.32 -4.04
CA PHE A 122 3.73 -2.85 -5.34
C PHE A 122 2.23 -2.59 -5.35
N GLY A 123 1.78 -1.69 -6.23
CA GLY A 123 0.38 -1.33 -6.42
C GLY A 123 0.16 -0.37 -7.58
N TRP A 124 -0.84 0.51 -7.45
CA TRP A 124 -1.38 1.28 -8.57
C TRP A 124 -0.40 2.23 -9.24
N ILE A 125 0.48 2.85 -8.46
CA ILE A 125 1.41 3.88 -8.95
C ILE A 125 2.85 3.36 -9.07
N THR A 126 3.03 2.04 -8.96
CA THR A 126 4.35 1.40 -9.07
C THR A 126 5.01 1.57 -10.43
N PRO A 127 4.30 1.46 -11.57
CA PRO A 127 4.94 1.70 -12.87
C PRO A 127 5.55 3.10 -12.99
N LYS A 128 4.94 4.12 -12.35
CA LYS A 128 5.41 5.51 -12.36
C LYS A 128 6.47 5.84 -11.32
N TYR A 129 6.35 5.29 -10.11
CA TYR A 129 7.16 5.72 -8.96
C TYR A 129 8.00 4.60 -8.34
N GLY A 130 8.05 3.42 -8.96
CA GLY A 130 8.77 2.26 -8.45
C GLY A 130 8.05 1.56 -7.28
N LEU A 131 8.72 0.58 -6.69
CA LEU A 131 8.22 -0.17 -5.53
C LEU A 131 8.16 0.72 -4.27
N THR A 132 7.50 0.24 -3.22
CA THR A 132 7.53 0.93 -1.91
C THR A 132 8.96 1.06 -1.39
N VAL A 133 9.77 -0.01 -1.53
CA VAL A 133 11.20 0.01 -1.17
C VAL A 133 12.03 0.97 -2.01
N ASP A 134 11.65 1.29 -3.24
CA ASP A 134 12.39 2.25 -4.08
C ASP A 134 12.22 3.68 -3.58
N ASN A 135 11.15 3.92 -2.84
CA ASN A 135 10.83 5.19 -2.21
C ASN A 135 11.31 5.27 -0.75
N LEU A 136 11.85 4.18 -0.18
CA LEU A 136 12.36 4.18 1.18
C LEU A 136 13.66 4.99 1.25
N LEU A 137 13.70 5.99 2.12
CA LEU A 137 14.85 6.88 2.34
C LEU A 137 15.67 6.42 3.55
N SER A 138 15.00 6.03 4.63
CA SER A 138 15.64 5.49 5.82
C SER A 138 14.66 4.70 6.68
N ALA A 139 15.19 3.91 7.62
CA ALA A 139 14.41 3.20 8.62
C ALA A 139 15.13 3.17 9.97
N ASP A 140 14.37 3.24 11.06
CA ASP A 140 14.88 3.00 12.42
C ASP A 140 14.60 1.53 12.78
N VAL A 141 15.65 0.76 13.04
CA VAL A 141 15.59 -0.70 13.22
C VAL A 141 16.07 -1.08 14.61
N VAL A 142 15.31 -1.92 15.31
CA VAL A 142 15.75 -2.57 16.56
C VAL A 142 16.39 -3.90 16.21
N THR A 143 17.69 -4.05 16.51
CA THR A 143 18.46 -5.28 16.26
C THR A 143 18.11 -6.40 17.25
N ALA A 144 18.65 -7.61 17.03
CA ALA A 144 18.52 -8.72 17.99
C ALA A 144 19.19 -8.43 19.35
N GLU A 145 20.12 -7.49 19.39
CA GLU A 145 20.75 -6.98 20.60
C GLU A 145 19.80 -6.07 21.40
N GLY A 146 18.69 -5.65 20.79
CA GLY A 146 17.75 -4.67 21.34
C GLY A 146 18.29 -3.24 21.24
N GLU A 147 19.17 -2.97 20.29
CA GLU A 147 19.74 -1.64 20.01
C GLU A 147 18.98 -0.97 18.87
N LEU A 148 18.75 0.34 18.97
CA LEU A 148 18.16 1.11 17.88
C LEU A 148 19.28 1.59 16.95
N VAL A 149 19.23 1.17 15.69
CA VAL A 149 20.15 1.62 14.64
C VAL A 149 19.36 2.26 13.51
N LYS A 150 20.00 3.19 12.79
CA LYS A 150 19.43 3.77 11.57
C LYS A 150 19.96 3.03 10.36
N ALA A 151 19.08 2.61 9.47
CA ALA A 151 19.40 2.04 8.17
C ALA A 151 19.09 3.06 7.08
N SER A 152 20.10 3.50 6.34
CA SER A 152 20.01 4.41 5.20
C SER A 152 21.22 4.22 4.26
N PRO A 153 21.28 4.87 3.10
CA PRO A 153 22.47 4.83 2.24
C PRO A 153 23.77 5.28 2.92
N ASN A 154 23.68 6.11 3.97
CA ASN A 154 24.83 6.70 4.66
C ASN A 154 25.05 6.14 6.08
N ASP A 155 24.10 5.36 6.61
CA ASP A 155 24.14 4.79 7.97
C ASP A 155 23.69 3.32 7.88
N ASN A 156 24.56 2.35 8.18
CA ASN A 156 24.30 0.91 8.04
C ASN A 156 23.72 0.55 6.64
N PRO A 157 24.46 0.82 5.54
CA PRO A 157 23.96 0.65 4.17
C PRO A 157 23.70 -0.81 3.77
N ASP A 158 24.41 -1.75 4.37
CA ASP A 158 24.21 -3.19 4.24
C ASP A 158 22.88 -3.64 4.85
N LEU A 159 22.57 -3.15 6.06
CA LEU A 159 21.26 -3.34 6.69
C LEU A 159 20.16 -2.69 5.86
N PHE A 160 20.39 -1.47 5.36
CA PHE A 160 19.44 -0.77 4.51
C PHE A 160 19.13 -1.53 3.22
N TRP A 161 20.14 -2.13 2.59
CA TRP A 161 19.95 -3.04 1.48
C TRP A 161 19.14 -4.29 1.90
N GLY A 162 19.47 -4.91 3.04
CA GLY A 162 18.82 -6.13 3.52
C GLY A 162 17.32 -5.96 3.80
N ILE A 163 16.92 -4.87 4.43
CA ILE A 163 15.50 -4.61 4.75
C ILE A 163 14.65 -4.24 3.52
N ARG A 164 15.26 -3.94 2.38
CA ARG A 164 14.55 -3.59 1.13
C ARG A 164 14.25 -4.84 0.28
N GLY A 165 13.49 -5.77 0.85
CA GLY A 165 13.04 -7.00 0.18
C GLY A 165 13.33 -8.28 0.96
N GLY A 166 14.20 -8.23 1.97
CA GLY A 166 14.56 -9.39 2.79
C GLY A 166 13.64 -9.64 3.99
N GLY A 167 12.48 -8.97 4.08
CA GLY A 167 11.49 -9.21 5.12
C GLY A 167 11.94 -8.78 6.52
N GLY A 168 11.33 -9.38 7.56
CA GLY A 168 11.61 -9.08 8.97
C GLY A 168 12.87 -9.76 9.54
N ASN A 169 13.79 -10.25 8.70
CA ASN A 169 14.93 -11.05 9.15
C ASN A 169 16.02 -10.26 9.90
N PHE A 170 16.09 -8.95 9.68
CA PHE A 170 17.22 -8.13 10.13
C PHE A 170 16.92 -7.27 11.37
N GLY A 171 15.76 -7.48 11.99
CA GLY A 171 15.31 -6.73 13.16
C GLY A 171 13.90 -6.17 13.00
N ILE A 172 13.48 -5.41 14.00
CA ILE A 172 12.13 -4.83 14.07
C ILE A 172 12.20 -3.38 13.65
N VAL A 173 11.68 -3.06 12.47
CA VAL A 173 11.57 -1.66 12.03
C VAL A 173 10.51 -0.94 12.85
N THR A 174 10.87 0.21 13.41
CA THR A 174 10.03 1.05 14.30
C THR A 174 9.63 2.38 13.69
N SER A 175 10.30 2.77 12.60
CA SER A 175 9.95 3.93 11.77
C SER A 175 10.47 3.72 10.36
N PHE A 176 9.69 4.17 9.38
CA PHE A 176 10.11 4.27 7.98
C PHE A 176 10.01 5.72 7.52
N GLU A 177 10.95 6.17 6.70
CA GLU A 177 10.88 7.46 5.99
C GLU A 177 10.81 7.21 4.49
N TYR A 178 9.81 7.76 3.83
CA TYR A 178 9.59 7.59 2.39
C TYR A 178 9.65 8.91 1.64
N GLN A 179 10.11 8.86 0.40
CA GLN A 179 9.85 9.89 -0.58
C GLN A 179 8.40 9.80 -1.05
N ALA A 180 7.66 10.90 -0.95
CA ALA A 180 6.30 11.02 -1.48
C ALA A 180 6.28 11.83 -2.78
N HIS A 181 5.26 11.55 -3.60
CA HIS A 181 5.09 12.12 -4.94
C HIS A 181 3.74 12.80 -5.09
N PRO A 182 3.64 13.87 -5.89
CA PRO A 182 2.35 14.46 -6.22
C PRO A 182 1.45 13.47 -6.97
N VAL A 183 0.21 13.30 -6.49
CA VAL A 183 -0.83 12.49 -7.13
C VAL A 183 -2.18 13.19 -6.94
N GLY A 184 -2.88 13.46 -8.03
CA GLY A 184 -4.15 14.20 -8.04
C GLY A 184 -4.08 15.54 -8.77
N PRO A 185 -5.15 16.36 -8.72
CA PRO A 185 -6.39 16.14 -7.96
C PRO A 185 -7.30 15.05 -8.54
N THR A 186 -7.02 14.59 -9.76
CA THR A 186 -7.85 13.61 -10.47
C THR A 186 -7.01 12.45 -10.98
N VAL A 187 -7.48 11.23 -10.73
CA VAL A 187 -6.97 9.98 -11.30
C VAL A 187 -8.15 9.27 -11.95
N TYR A 188 -7.98 8.78 -13.17
CA TYR A 188 -9.00 8.02 -13.88
C TYR A 188 -8.86 6.53 -13.56
N SER A 189 -9.96 5.89 -13.19
CA SER A 189 -10.04 4.45 -12.99
C SER A 189 -11.38 3.90 -13.49
N GLY A 190 -11.43 2.61 -13.74
CA GLY A 190 -12.63 1.91 -14.19
C GLY A 190 -12.42 0.40 -14.18
N VAL A 191 -13.49 -0.36 -14.32
CA VAL A 191 -13.43 -1.82 -14.46
C VAL A 191 -13.97 -2.17 -15.84
N ILE A 192 -13.23 -2.97 -16.60
CA ILE A 192 -13.71 -3.55 -17.87
C ILE A 192 -13.94 -5.03 -17.62
N ALA A 193 -15.12 -5.54 -17.98
CA ALA A 193 -15.51 -6.93 -17.74
C ALA A 193 -15.80 -7.64 -19.05
N HIS A 194 -15.22 -8.84 -19.24
CA HIS A 194 -15.56 -9.74 -20.34
C HIS A 194 -15.93 -11.14 -19.81
N PRO A 195 -16.74 -11.90 -20.55
CA PRO A 195 -16.96 -13.32 -20.27
C PRO A 195 -15.64 -14.11 -20.19
N MET A 196 -15.57 -15.12 -19.33
CA MET A 196 -14.37 -15.94 -19.13
C MET A 196 -13.84 -16.58 -20.43
N GLU A 197 -14.73 -16.88 -21.38
CA GLU A 197 -14.38 -17.45 -22.69
C GLU A 197 -13.44 -16.54 -23.50
N LYS A 198 -13.45 -15.23 -23.21
CA LYS A 198 -12.58 -14.22 -23.82
C LYS A 198 -11.25 -14.01 -23.09
N ALA A 199 -10.99 -14.71 -21.98
CA ALA A 199 -9.82 -14.48 -21.14
C ALA A 199 -8.49 -14.58 -21.91
N ARG A 200 -8.33 -15.56 -22.81
CA ARG A 200 -7.09 -15.70 -23.61
C ARG A 200 -6.83 -14.48 -24.50
N GLU A 201 -7.88 -14.00 -25.17
CA GLU A 201 -7.83 -12.86 -26.08
C GLU A 201 -7.49 -11.58 -25.30
N VAL A 202 -8.23 -11.32 -24.22
CA VAL A 202 -8.03 -10.16 -23.35
C VAL A 202 -6.65 -10.16 -22.71
N LEU A 203 -6.16 -11.29 -22.17
CA LEU A 203 -4.82 -11.36 -21.58
C LEU A 203 -3.70 -11.17 -22.61
N SER A 204 -3.89 -11.66 -23.84
CA SER A 204 -2.91 -11.44 -24.92
C SER A 204 -2.85 -9.97 -25.29
N LEU A 205 -4.00 -9.30 -25.38
CA LEU A 205 -4.07 -7.87 -25.68
C LEU A 205 -3.48 -7.03 -24.53
N VAL A 206 -3.83 -7.32 -23.27
CA VAL A 206 -3.22 -6.65 -22.10
C VAL A 206 -1.70 -6.79 -22.10
N ARG A 207 -1.17 -7.99 -22.38
CA ARG A 207 0.27 -8.22 -22.50
C ARG A 207 0.87 -7.29 -23.57
N ASP A 208 0.27 -7.26 -24.76
CA ASP A 208 0.81 -6.49 -25.89
C ASP A 208 0.77 -4.99 -25.65
N ILE A 209 -0.31 -4.48 -25.02
CA ILE A 209 -0.44 -3.06 -24.62
C ILE A 209 0.63 -2.67 -23.60
N LEU A 210 0.87 -3.52 -22.59
CA LEU A 210 1.76 -3.18 -21.48
C LEU A 210 3.25 -3.13 -21.87
N VAL A 211 3.64 -3.64 -23.05
CA VAL A 211 5.02 -3.54 -23.53
C VAL A 211 5.42 -2.09 -23.80
N ASP A 212 4.53 -1.31 -24.42
CA ASP A 212 4.80 0.07 -24.84
C ASP A 212 3.95 1.09 -24.06
N ALA A 213 3.30 0.65 -22.98
CA ALA A 213 2.44 1.50 -22.17
C ALA A 213 3.23 2.62 -21.46
N PRO A 214 2.66 3.82 -21.35
CA PRO A 214 3.23 4.88 -20.54
C PRO A 214 3.22 4.49 -19.05
N GLU A 215 4.19 4.99 -18.28
CA GLU A 215 4.35 4.67 -16.85
C GLU A 215 3.17 5.11 -15.97
N GLU A 216 2.34 6.05 -16.45
CA GLU A 216 1.08 6.43 -15.79
C GLU A 216 -0.04 5.38 -15.92
N LEU A 217 0.07 4.43 -16.85
CA LEU A 217 -0.96 3.42 -17.09
C LEU A 217 -0.67 2.16 -16.28
N THR A 218 -1.59 1.82 -15.39
CA THR A 218 -1.58 0.54 -14.67
C THR A 218 -2.79 -0.29 -15.03
N VAL A 219 -2.54 -1.52 -15.49
CA VAL A 219 -3.58 -2.49 -15.86
C VAL A 219 -3.38 -3.77 -15.06
N ILE A 220 -4.42 -4.18 -14.33
CA ILE A 220 -4.41 -5.43 -13.55
C ILE A 220 -5.57 -6.32 -14.02
N PRO A 221 -5.29 -7.41 -14.76
CA PRO A 221 -6.30 -8.39 -15.10
C PRO A 221 -6.56 -9.35 -13.93
N ALA A 222 -7.82 -9.71 -13.71
CA ALA A 222 -8.25 -10.66 -12.69
C ALA A 222 -9.30 -11.63 -13.23
N LEU A 223 -9.05 -12.93 -13.04
CA LEU A 223 -10.02 -13.99 -13.31
C LEU A 223 -10.78 -14.31 -12.03
N ARG A 224 -12.10 -14.12 -12.02
CA ARG A 224 -12.91 -14.35 -10.82
C ARG A 224 -14.37 -14.63 -11.14
N ILE A 225 -15.12 -15.00 -10.12
CA ILE A 225 -16.57 -14.92 -10.14
C ILE A 225 -16.97 -13.45 -9.96
N ALA A 226 -17.80 -12.95 -10.87
CA ALA A 226 -18.28 -11.57 -10.82
C ALA A 226 -19.02 -11.32 -9.49
N PRO A 227 -18.56 -10.36 -8.67
CA PRO A 227 -19.24 -10.03 -7.45
C PRO A 227 -20.60 -9.37 -7.75
N PRO A 228 -21.56 -9.41 -6.81
CA PRO A 228 -22.81 -8.67 -6.91
C PRO A 228 -22.57 -7.17 -6.68
N SER A 229 -21.80 -6.55 -7.56
CA SER A 229 -21.40 -5.14 -7.50
C SER A 229 -22.32 -4.27 -8.36
N PRO A 230 -22.71 -3.07 -7.90
CA PRO A 230 -23.49 -2.13 -8.70
C PRO A 230 -22.71 -1.61 -9.93
N LEU A 231 -21.38 -1.79 -9.96
CA LEU A 231 -20.54 -1.42 -11.11
C LEU A 231 -20.58 -2.47 -12.23
N LEU A 232 -21.20 -3.63 -11.99
CA LEU A 232 -21.34 -4.70 -12.97
C LEU A 232 -22.82 -4.93 -13.32
N PRO A 233 -23.15 -5.24 -14.58
CA PRO A 233 -24.50 -5.65 -14.96
C PRO A 233 -24.99 -6.84 -14.11
N GLN A 234 -26.25 -6.79 -13.67
CA GLN A 234 -26.81 -7.83 -12.80
C GLN A 234 -26.80 -9.22 -13.47
N GLU A 235 -26.89 -9.25 -14.80
CA GLU A 235 -26.94 -10.47 -15.60
C GLU A 235 -25.64 -11.26 -15.56
N ILE A 236 -24.52 -10.64 -15.17
CA ILE A 236 -23.22 -11.30 -15.06
C ILE A 236 -22.83 -11.65 -13.62
N HIS A 237 -23.59 -11.21 -12.61
CA HIS A 237 -23.31 -11.54 -11.21
C HIS A 237 -23.28 -13.05 -10.99
N GLY A 238 -22.28 -13.53 -10.25
CA GLY A 238 -22.09 -14.97 -9.99
C GLY A 238 -21.55 -15.77 -11.17
N LYS A 239 -21.27 -15.15 -12.33
CA LYS A 239 -20.67 -15.83 -13.48
C LYS A 239 -19.14 -15.67 -13.51
N PRO A 240 -18.39 -16.64 -14.07
CA PRO A 240 -16.96 -16.47 -14.34
C PRO A 240 -16.72 -15.33 -15.34
N VAL A 241 -15.82 -14.42 -15.00
CA VAL A 241 -15.43 -13.27 -15.83
C VAL A 241 -13.92 -13.06 -15.79
N ILE A 242 -13.40 -12.40 -16.82
CA ILE A 242 -12.14 -11.65 -16.73
C ILE A 242 -12.47 -10.17 -16.51
N LEU A 243 -11.91 -9.61 -15.45
CA LEU A 243 -11.92 -8.17 -15.20
C LEU A 243 -10.56 -7.60 -15.57
N VAL A 244 -10.54 -6.45 -16.21
CA VAL A 244 -9.35 -5.63 -16.41
C VAL A 244 -9.55 -4.37 -15.58
N THR A 245 -8.49 -3.99 -14.85
CA THR A 245 -8.50 -2.94 -13.82
C THR A 245 -9.52 -3.22 -12.71
N ASP A 246 -9.48 -4.45 -12.19
CA ASP A 246 -10.30 -4.94 -11.08
C ASP A 246 -10.02 -4.18 -9.77
N LYS A 247 -11.01 -3.42 -9.27
CA LYS A 247 -11.51 -3.41 -7.87
C LYS A 247 -12.67 -2.41 -7.71
N PRO A 248 -13.93 -2.85 -7.80
CA PRO A 248 -15.08 -1.98 -7.55
C PRO A 248 -15.25 -1.57 -6.08
N GLU A 249 -14.58 -2.23 -5.12
CA GLU A 249 -14.83 -2.04 -3.68
C GLU A 249 -13.77 -1.23 -2.91
N VAL A 250 -12.70 -0.75 -3.55
CA VAL A 250 -11.63 0.04 -2.88
C VAL A 250 -11.57 1.45 -3.48
N PHE A 251 -12.56 2.26 -3.13
CA PHE A 251 -12.53 3.71 -3.37
C PHE A 251 -12.34 4.41 -2.02
N ASN A 252 -11.11 4.87 -1.75
CA ASN A 252 -10.86 5.94 -0.79
C ASN A 252 -9.84 6.91 -1.41
N HIS A 253 -10.23 7.48 -2.54
CA HIS A 253 -9.62 8.66 -3.13
C HIS A 253 -10.80 9.53 -3.60
N PRO A 254 -10.80 10.87 -3.46
CA PRO A 254 -11.95 11.71 -3.72
C PRO A 254 -12.58 11.37 -5.07
N VAL A 255 -13.73 10.71 -4.97
CA VAL A 255 -14.66 10.49 -6.05
C VAL A 255 -15.08 11.88 -6.49
N ILE A 256 -14.84 12.19 -7.76
CA ILE A 256 -15.47 13.33 -8.41
C ILE A 256 -16.98 13.11 -8.28
N ASP A 257 -17.63 13.99 -7.53
CA ASP A 257 -19.08 14.16 -7.57
C ASP A 257 -19.50 14.29 -9.05
N GLY A 258 -20.33 13.35 -9.50
CA GLY A 258 -21.15 13.55 -10.70
C GLY A 258 -20.88 12.66 -11.92
N LEU A 259 -19.99 11.67 -11.86
CA LEU A 259 -19.93 10.64 -12.90
C LEU A 259 -20.23 9.27 -12.30
N ALA A 260 -21.52 8.92 -12.30
CA ALA A 260 -21.90 7.52 -12.38
C ALA A 260 -21.12 6.91 -13.56
N CYS A 261 -20.24 5.95 -13.29
CA CYS A 261 -19.55 5.17 -14.32
C CYS A 261 -20.59 4.44 -15.16
N SER A 262 -21.09 5.14 -16.17
CA SER A 262 -21.95 4.63 -17.23
C SER A 262 -21.12 4.57 -18.50
N TRP A 263 -20.10 3.72 -18.51
CA TRP A 263 -19.30 3.51 -19.71
C TRP A 263 -19.44 2.06 -20.14
N LYS A 264 -20.37 1.84 -21.07
CA LYS A 264 -20.38 0.66 -21.94
C LYS A 264 -19.21 0.81 -22.91
N LEU A 265 -18.00 0.46 -22.51
CA LEU A 265 -16.95 0.14 -23.48
C LEU A 265 -17.25 -1.28 -23.96
N ALA A 266 -17.66 -1.40 -25.22
CA ALA A 266 -18.05 -2.68 -25.81
C ALA A 266 -16.81 -3.50 -26.18
N THR A 267 -15.65 -2.87 -26.36
CA THR A 267 -14.39 -3.50 -26.78
C THR A 267 -13.16 -2.90 -26.11
N LEU A 268 -12.07 -3.68 -26.07
CA LEU A 268 -10.77 -3.24 -25.55
C LEU A 268 -10.08 -2.27 -26.52
N GLU A 269 -10.42 -2.29 -27.82
CA GLU A 269 -10.00 -1.29 -28.82
C GLU A 269 -10.60 0.10 -28.54
N GLU A 270 -11.86 0.21 -28.12
CA GLU A 270 -12.46 1.48 -27.69
C GLU A 270 -11.79 2.03 -26.43
N ALA A 271 -11.38 1.15 -25.50
CA ALA A 271 -10.62 1.55 -24.31
C ALA A 271 -9.24 2.08 -24.70
N LEU A 272 -8.59 1.46 -25.69
CA LEU A 272 -7.30 1.89 -26.23
C LEU A 272 -7.39 3.18 -27.04
N GLU A 273 -8.40 3.35 -27.90
CA GLU A 273 -8.67 4.61 -28.60
C GLU A 273 -9.02 5.75 -27.62
N LEU A 274 -9.64 5.45 -26.48
CA LEU A 274 -9.88 6.42 -25.43
C LEU A 274 -8.58 6.78 -24.69
N ILE A 275 -7.72 5.80 -24.39
CA ILE A 275 -6.40 6.02 -23.78
C ILE A 275 -5.51 6.81 -24.75
N GLU A 276 -5.40 6.40 -26.01
CA GLU A 276 -4.71 7.13 -27.08
C GLU A 276 -5.33 8.51 -27.33
N GLY A 277 -6.65 8.64 -27.28
CA GLY A 277 -7.38 9.89 -27.44
C GLY A 277 -7.28 10.83 -26.22
N LEU A 278 -6.99 10.31 -25.03
CA LEU A 278 -6.67 11.07 -23.82
C LEU A 278 -5.20 11.50 -23.82
N TYR A 279 -4.29 10.64 -24.32
CA TYR A 279 -2.87 10.94 -24.50
C TYR A 279 -2.60 11.92 -25.64
N GLY A 280 -3.26 11.75 -26.79
CA GLY A 280 -3.22 12.67 -27.93
C GLY A 280 -3.80 14.06 -27.64
N ARG A 281 -4.57 14.20 -26.54
CA ARG A 281 -5.05 15.49 -26.02
C ARG A 281 -4.06 16.20 -25.09
N TYR A 282 -2.99 15.55 -24.64
CA TYR A 282 -2.00 16.14 -23.73
C TYR A 282 -0.69 16.57 -24.41
N VAL A 283 -0.39 16.06 -25.61
CA VAL A 283 0.82 16.45 -26.36
C VAL A 283 0.45 17.05 -27.72
N GLY A 284 0.28 18.37 -27.75
CA GLY A 284 0.55 19.19 -28.93
C GLY A 284 -0.56 19.36 -29.96
N SER A 285 -1.42 20.37 -29.80
CA SER A 285 -1.70 21.43 -30.79
C SER A 285 -2.96 22.19 -30.39
N GLY A 286 -2.88 23.52 -30.43
CA GLY A 286 -3.96 24.40 -29.97
C GLY A 286 -5.24 24.30 -30.81
N ALA A 287 -6.36 24.60 -30.13
CA ALA A 287 -7.67 25.05 -30.62
C ALA A 287 -8.89 24.11 -30.41
N TRP A 288 -9.67 24.49 -29.39
CA TRP A 288 -11.14 24.66 -29.34
C TRP A 288 -12.09 23.58 -29.89
N ALA A 289 -12.70 22.79 -28.99
CA ALA A 289 -14.14 22.83 -28.68
C ALA A 289 -14.51 21.77 -27.63
N LEU A 290 -14.43 22.11 -26.33
CA LEU A 290 -15.15 21.36 -25.31
C LEU A 290 -16.59 21.89 -25.25
N ALA A 291 -17.57 21.02 -25.49
CA ALA A 291 -18.94 21.28 -25.07
C ALA A 291 -18.95 21.40 -23.53
N ARG A 292 -18.90 22.64 -23.04
CA ARG A 292 -19.24 22.98 -21.65
C ARG A 292 -20.71 22.62 -21.43
N LEU A 293 -20.97 21.48 -20.80
CA LEU A 293 -22.23 21.29 -20.10
C LEU A 293 -22.12 22.00 -18.74
N ARG A 294 -22.68 23.20 -18.68
CA ARG A 294 -23.07 23.85 -17.42
C ARG A 294 -24.02 22.91 -16.70
N CYS A 295 -23.73 22.59 -15.45
CA CYS A 295 -24.75 22.14 -14.52
C CYS A 295 -25.64 23.35 -14.20
N ALA A 296 -26.88 23.33 -14.71
CA ALA A 296 -28.03 23.91 -14.02
C ALA A 296 -28.43 22.85 -12.97
N CYS A 297 -28.73 23.12 -11.71
CA CYS A 297 -29.53 24.19 -11.10
C CYS A 297 -29.08 24.35 -9.63
N GLY A 298 -29.71 25.27 -8.89
CA GLY A 298 -29.51 25.46 -7.45
C GLY A 298 -29.95 24.29 -6.57
#